data_AF-A0A357JD68-F1
#
_entry.id   AF-A0A357JD68-F1
#
_cell.length_a   1.000
_cell.length_b   1.000
_cell.length_c   1.000
_cell.angle_alpha   90.00
_cell.angle_beta   90.00
_cell.angle_gamma   90.00
#
_symmetry.space_group_name_H-M   'P 1'
#
loop_
_entity.id
_entity.type
_entity.pdbx_description
1 polymer ?
#
loop_
_entity_poly.entity_id
_entity_poly.type
_entity_poly.pdbx_seq_one_letter_code
_entity_poly.pdbx_strand_id
1 'polypeptide(L)' 'MKMLKGGIFIRTPFNTPVDAEIQTKFKNKCKQQGIKYNDAIEAMMQAFVEGKIIINTKTVLDVGYKDNPEE' A
#
# COMPACT_ATOMS: atom_id res chain seq x y z
N MET A 1 -14.15 -31.17 -10.74
CA MET A 1 -12.79 -31.42 -10.21
C MET A 1 -12.04 -30.11 -10.01
N LYS A 2 -11.87 -29.69 -8.74
CA LYS A 2 -10.71 -29.03 -8.12
C LYS A 2 -11.20 -28.45 -6.80
N MET A 3 -11.11 -29.27 -5.75
CA MET A 3 -11.19 -28.77 -4.38
C MET A 3 -9.91 -27.99 -4.11
N LEU A 4 -10.01 -26.67 -3.94
CA LEU A 4 -8.89 -25.87 -3.47
C LEU A 4 -8.74 -26.13 -1.97
N LYS A 5 -7.58 -26.68 -1.62
CA LYS A 5 -7.16 -27.06 -0.29
C LYS A 5 -7.38 -25.89 0.67
N GLY A 6 -8.24 -26.06 1.67
CA GLY A 6 -8.33 -25.18 2.83
C GLY A 6 -7.05 -25.30 3.65
N GLY A 7 -6.00 -24.57 3.26
CA GLY A 7 -4.87 -24.30 4.13
C GLY A 7 -5.30 -23.26 5.16
N ILE A 8 -4.88 -23.45 6.41
CA ILE A 8 -5.06 -22.44 7.46
C ILE A 8 -4.24 -21.22 7.05
N PHE A 9 -4.90 -20.10 6.71
CA PHE A 9 -4.22 -18.83 6.50
C PHE A 9 -3.86 -18.24 7.86
N ILE A 10 -2.63 -18.49 8.30
CA ILE A 10 -2.11 -17.92 9.54
C ILE A 10 -1.82 -16.44 9.28
N ARG A 11 -2.67 -15.56 9.83
CA ARG A 11 -2.42 -14.11 9.82
C ARG A 11 -1.51 -13.75 10.99
N THR A 12 -0.35 -13.19 10.69
CA THR A 12 0.56 -12.61 11.68
C THR A 12 0.45 -11.09 11.70
N PRO A 13 0.63 -10.42 12.85
CA PRO A 13 0.66 -8.95 12.90
C PRO A 13 1.78 -8.38 12.00
N PHE A 14 1.51 -7.24 11.36
CA PHE A 14 2.49 -6.48 10.58
C PHE A 14 2.86 -5.20 11.34
N ASN A 15 4.02 -5.20 12.01
CA ASN A 15 4.37 -4.21 13.04
C ASN A 15 5.59 -3.34 12.68
N THR A 16 5.68 -2.89 11.42
CA THR A 16 6.79 -2.07 10.93
C THR A 16 6.54 -0.58 11.17
N PRO A 17 7.51 0.19 11.71
CA PRO A 17 7.37 1.63 11.83
C PRO A 17 7.33 2.29 10.44
N VAL A 18 6.36 3.18 10.24
CA VAL A 18 6.16 3.97 9.03
C VAL A 18 5.92 5.41 9.47
N ASP A 19 6.31 6.37 8.65
CA ASP A 19 5.99 7.78 8.88
C ASP A 19 4.49 7.99 9.17
N ALA A 20 4.19 8.74 10.22
CA ALA A 20 2.83 8.89 10.74
C ALA A 20 1.90 9.65 9.77
N GLU A 21 2.43 10.60 9.01
CA GLU A 21 1.67 11.36 8.02
C GLU A 21 1.34 10.48 6.81
N ILE A 22 2.31 9.72 6.31
CA ILE A 22 2.11 8.74 5.23
C ILE A 22 1.06 7.70 5.67
N GLN A 23 1.21 7.15 6.87
CA GLN A 23 0.27 6.17 7.41
C GLN A 23 -1.16 6.72 7.51
N THR A 24 -1.31 7.96 7.96
CA THR A 24 -2.61 8.63 8.09
C THR A 24 -3.25 8.88 6.73
N LYS A 25 -2.48 9.40 5.75
CA LYS A 25 -2.95 9.64 4.38
C LYS A 25 -3.39 8.34 3.72
N PHE A 26 -2.58 7.29 3.83
CA PHE A 26 -2.91 5.98 3.27
C PHE A 26 -4.17 5.39 3.90
N LYS A 27 -4.30 5.45 5.24
CA LYS A 27 -5.50 5.00 5.96
C LYS A 27 -6.77 5.75 5.52
N ASN A 28 -6.67 7.07 5.34
CA ASN A 28 -7.80 7.88 4.88
C ASN A 28 -8.20 7.54 3.44
N LYS A 29 -7.24 7.31 2.55
CA LYS A 29 -7.52 6.85 1.17
C LYS A 29 -8.21 5.48 1.15
N CYS A 30 -7.78 4.54 2.00
CA CYS A 30 -8.45 3.25 2.14
C CYS A 30 -9.93 3.43 2.57
N LYS A 31 -10.17 4.27 3.59
CA LYS A 31 -11.53 4.58 4.06
C LYS A 31 -12.41 5.20 2.97
N GLN A 32 -11.88 6.16 2.21
CA GLN A 32 -12.61 6.81 1.11
C GLN A 32 -13.05 5.81 0.02
N GLN A 33 -12.29 4.74 -0.18
CA GLN A 33 -12.57 3.70 -1.16
C GLN A 33 -13.34 2.50 -0.57
N GLY A 34 -13.70 2.53 0.71
CA GLY A 34 -14.37 1.40 1.38
C GLY A 34 -13.47 0.18 1.59
N ILE A 35 -12.15 0.35 1.51
CA ILE A 35 -11.16 -0.74 1.62
C ILE A 35 -10.64 -0.79 3.06
N LYS A 36 -10.56 -2.00 3.65
CA LYS A 36 -9.94 -2.18 4.96
C LYS A 36 -8.42 -1.99 4.84
N TYR A 37 -7.85 -1.30 5.82
CA TYR A 37 -6.42 -1.00 5.86
C TYR A 37 -5.53 -2.24 5.68
N ASN A 38 -5.85 -3.34 6.36
CA ASN A 38 -5.08 -4.59 6.26
C ASN A 38 -5.21 -5.22 4.87
N ASP A 39 -6.40 -5.22 4.28
CA ASP A 39 -6.64 -5.78 2.94
C ASP A 39 -5.88 -4.98 1.87
N ALA A 40 -5.77 -3.66 2.03
CA ALA A 40 -4.98 -2.81 1.13
C ALA A 40 -3.48 -3.13 1.21
N ILE A 41 -2.94 -3.31 2.42
CA ILE A 41 -1.54 -3.71 2.61
C ILE A 41 -1.29 -5.08 2.00
N GLU A 42 -2.16 -6.05 2.28
CA GLU A 42 -2.06 -7.41 1.75
C GLU A 42 -2.12 -7.42 0.21
N ALA A 43 -3.02 -6.65 -0.39
CA ALA A 43 -3.10 -6.49 -1.84
C ALA A 43 -1.84 -5.84 -2.44
N MET A 44 -1.25 -4.84 -1.77
CA MET A 44 0.02 -4.24 -2.20
C MET A 44 1.18 -5.25 -2.13
N MET A 45 1.29 -6.00 -1.03
CA MET A 45 2.29 -7.06 -0.89
C MET A 45 2.14 -8.12 -1.97
N GLN A 46 0.92 -8.59 -2.21
CA GLN A 46 0.63 -9.58 -3.24
C GLN A 46 0.97 -9.05 -4.64
N ALA A 47 0.55 -7.83 -4.97
CA ALA A 47 0.85 -7.21 -6.26
C ALA A 47 2.37 -7.07 -6.49
N PHE A 48 3.14 -6.78 -5.44
CA PHE A 48 4.59 -6.70 -5.53
C PHE A 48 5.22 -8.07 -5.79
N VAL A 49 4.81 -9.10 -5.04
CA VAL A 49 5.30 -10.48 -5.22
C VAL A 49 4.94 -11.05 -6.60
N GLU A 50 3.78 -10.67 -7.15
CA GLU A 50 3.33 -11.06 -8.49
C GLU A 50 3.96 -10.24 -9.62
N GLY A 51 4.81 -9.25 -9.32
CA GLY A 51 5.44 -8.38 -10.32
C GLY A 51 4.47 -7.40 -11.00
N LYS A 52 3.28 -7.17 -10.43
CA LYS A 52 2.30 -6.19 -10.92
C LYS A 52 2.68 -4.76 -10.57
N ILE A 53 3.50 -4.56 -9.55
CA ILE A 53 4.06 -3.26 -9.16
C ILE A 53 5.56 -3.37 -8.91
N ILE A 54 6.29 -2.29 -9.20
CA ILE A 54 7.71 -2.15 -8.89
C ILE A 54 7.85 -1.05 -7.83
N ILE A 55 8.50 -1.36 -6.71
CA ILE A 55 8.78 -0.39 -5.65
C ILE A 55 10.23 0.09 -5.84
N ASN A 56 10.39 1.40 -6.11
CA ASN A 56 11.69 2.04 -6.13
C ASN A 56 11.91 2.78 -4.81
N THR A 57 12.89 2.34 -4.03
CA THR A 57 13.22 2.92 -2.72
C THR A 57 14.16 4.12 -2.80
N LYS A 58 14.62 4.51 -4.01
CA LYS A 58 15.52 5.65 -4.21
C LYS A 58 14.83 7.02 -4.29
N THR A 59 13.52 7.10 -4.03
CA THR A 59 12.80 8.38 -4.06
C THR A 59 13.15 9.20 -2.83
N VAL A 60 14.20 10.02 -2.93
CA VAL A 60 14.26 11.31 -2.26
C VAL A 60 12.98 12.04 -2.65
N LEU A 61 12.25 12.54 -1.66
CA LEU A 61 11.05 13.36 -1.85
C LEU A 61 11.38 14.56 -2.76
N ASP A 62 11.24 14.40 -4.06
CA ASP A 62 11.16 15.55 -4.97
C ASP A 62 9.71 15.99 -4.98
N VAL A 63 9.34 16.79 -3.96
CA VAL A 63 8.11 17.58 -3.99
C VAL A 63 8.42 18.78 -4.87
N GLY A 64 8.46 18.56 -6.18
CA GLY A 64 8.43 19.64 -7.14
C GLY A 64 7.07 20.31 -7.07
N TYR A 65 6.97 21.42 -6.32
CA TYR A 65 5.94 22.42 -6.57
C TYR A 65 6.04 22.78 -8.05
N LYS A 66 4.99 22.53 -8.83
CA LYS A 66 4.81 23.29 -10.06
C LYS A 66 4.48 24.70 -9.61
N ASP A 67 5.47 25.58 -9.63
CA ASP A 67 5.18 27.01 -9.72
C ASP A 67 4.23 27.19 -10.91
N ASN A 68 3.02 27.64 -10.64
CA ASN A 68 2.16 28.19 -11.67
C ASN A 68 2.87 29.45 -12.20
N PRO A 69 3.16 29.56 -13.51
CA PRO A 69 3.50 30.84 -14.08
C PRO A 69 2.22 31.65 -14.29
N GLU A 70 1.90 32.52 -13.35
CA GLU A 70 1.05 33.70 -13.52
C GLU A 70 1.90 34.85 -12.96
N GLU A 71 2.36 35.87 -13.66
CA GLU A 71 2.01 36.53 -14.94
C GLU A 71 3.30 37.15 -15.53
#